data_AF-U7QTI2-F1
#
_entry.id   AF-U7QTI2-F1
#
_cell.length_a   1.000
_cell.length_b   1.000
_cell.length_c   1.000
_cell.angle_alpha   90.00
_cell.angle_beta   90.00
_cell.angle_gamma   90.00
#
_symmetry.space_group_name_H-M   'P 1'
#
loop_
_entity.id
_entity.type
_entity.pdbx_description
1 polymer ?
#
loop_
_entity_poly.entity_id
_entity_poly.type
_entity_poly.pdbx_seq_one_letter_code
_entity_poly.pdbx_strand_id
1 'polypeptide(L)'
;MSYKNDFKAFSINDNANVVSQEKYEESESLLTGFPPSDVPTHLLNKVLRQASTISSVVADFIATRSGNDVLDDGNIVKLTAQLNKALEQKITTDIPSASLTQKGVVQLTNVIGNSDTLAVTQKLVQEVINSLREYTREEID
;
A
#
# COMPACT_ATOMS: atom_id res chain seq x y z
N MET A 1 12.45 0.18 -17.17
CA MET A 1 11.30 0.14 -18.10
C MET A 1 10.17 0.90 -17.43
N SER A 2 9.44 1.73 -18.17
CA SER A 2 8.23 2.40 -17.67
C SER A 2 7.04 1.50 -18.01
N TYR A 3 6.26 1.13 -17.00
CA TYR A 3 5.05 0.33 -17.18
C TYR A 3 3.90 1.24 -17.60
N LYS A 4 3.00 0.71 -18.42
CA LYS A 4 1.86 1.46 -18.96
C LYS A 4 0.72 1.49 -17.93
N ASN A 5 0.08 2.65 -17.82
CA ASN A 5 -1.19 2.85 -17.12
C ASN A 5 -2.23 3.40 -18.12
N ASP A 6 -3.38 2.77 -18.26
CA ASP A 6 -4.48 3.25 -19.12
C ASP A 6 -5.53 4.11 -18.40
N PHE A 7 -5.55 4.14 -17.07
CA PHE A 7 -6.44 5.02 -16.30
C PHE A 7 -5.89 6.44 -16.29
N LYS A 8 -6.51 7.35 -17.04
CA LYS A 8 -6.01 8.72 -17.27
C LYS A 8 -6.72 9.77 -16.43
N ALA A 9 -5.96 10.72 -15.93
CA ALA A 9 -6.49 11.93 -15.33
C ALA A 9 -7.22 12.78 -16.39
N PHE A 10 -8.48 13.11 -16.14
CA PHE A 10 -9.32 13.88 -17.03
C PHE A 10 -9.13 15.38 -16.82
N SER A 11 -9.05 16.14 -17.92
CA SER A 11 -9.09 17.60 -17.92
C SER A 11 -8.00 18.29 -17.09
N ILE A 12 -6.78 17.76 -16.93
CA ILE A 12 -5.76 18.34 -16.03
C ILE A 12 -5.05 19.62 -16.52
N ASN A 13 -5.32 20.10 -17.74
CA ASN A 13 -4.64 21.26 -18.31
C ASN A 13 -5.08 22.59 -17.67
N ASP A 14 -4.21 23.61 -17.73
CA ASP A 14 -4.43 24.92 -17.11
C ASP A 14 -5.71 25.63 -17.56
N ASN A 15 -6.13 25.43 -18.81
CA ASN A 15 -7.33 26.05 -19.40
C ASN A 15 -8.53 25.11 -19.50
N ALA A 16 -8.51 23.98 -18.78
CA ALA A 16 -9.61 23.03 -18.88
C ALA A 16 -10.89 23.56 -18.20
N ASN A 17 -12.03 23.27 -18.82
CA ASN A 17 -13.35 23.77 -18.46
C ASN A 17 -13.84 23.19 -17.12
N VAL A 18 -13.33 23.69 -16.00
CA VAL A 18 -13.75 23.33 -14.64
C VAL A 18 -13.96 24.55 -13.76
N VAL A 19 -14.78 24.43 -12.72
CA VAL A 19 -14.82 25.42 -11.62
C VAL A 19 -13.46 25.52 -10.90
N SER A 20 -13.16 26.70 -10.34
CA SER A 20 -12.05 26.84 -9.40
C SER A 20 -12.26 25.95 -8.17
N GLN A 21 -11.18 25.70 -7.42
CA GLN A 21 -11.29 24.90 -6.19
C GLN A 21 -12.19 25.58 -5.14
N GLU A 22 -11.99 26.87 -4.91
CA GLU A 22 -12.80 27.65 -3.94
C GLU A 22 -14.29 27.58 -4.25
N LYS A 23 -14.69 27.86 -5.50
CA LYS A 23 -16.11 27.78 -5.92
C LYS A 23 -16.68 26.37 -5.83
N TYR A 24 -15.85 25.34 -5.98
CA TYR A 24 -16.29 23.97 -5.86
C TYR A 24 -16.59 23.60 -4.41
N GLU A 25 -15.73 24.02 -3.48
CA GLU A 25 -15.87 23.78 -2.04
C GLU A 25 -17.09 24.49 -1.45
N GLU A 26 -17.50 25.61 -2.03
CA GLU A 26 -18.72 26.34 -1.67
C GLU A 26 -20.01 25.70 -2.24
N SER A 27 -19.92 24.72 -3.13
CA SER A 27 -21.08 24.14 -3.81
C SER A 27 -21.90 23.24 -2.86
N GLU A 28 -23.19 23.56 -2.68
CA GLU A 28 -24.12 22.71 -1.91
C GLU A 28 -24.24 21.29 -2.49
N SER A 29 -24.00 21.12 -3.80
CA SER A 29 -24.01 19.82 -4.48
C SER A 29 -22.96 18.83 -3.96
N LEU A 30 -21.96 19.29 -3.19
CA LEU A 30 -21.05 18.40 -2.47
C LEU A 30 -21.78 17.55 -1.40
N LEU A 31 -22.85 18.10 -0.82
CA LEU A 31 -23.63 17.45 0.24
C LEU A 31 -24.84 16.72 -0.32
N THR A 32 -25.53 17.32 -1.29
CA THR A 32 -26.84 16.85 -1.78
C THR A 32 -26.78 16.21 -3.15
N GLY A 33 -25.64 16.26 -3.84
CA GLY A 33 -25.49 15.83 -5.22
C GLY A 33 -26.02 16.86 -6.23
N PHE A 34 -25.93 16.52 -7.52
CA PHE A 34 -26.46 17.38 -8.57
C PHE A 34 -27.98 17.22 -8.74
N PRO A 35 -28.70 18.30 -9.07
CA PRO A 35 -30.13 18.22 -9.37
C PRO A 35 -30.39 17.37 -10.64
N PRO A 36 -31.59 16.78 -10.80
CA PRO A 36 -31.90 15.85 -11.90
C PRO A 36 -31.81 16.44 -13.32
N SER A 37 -31.96 17.76 -13.45
CA SER A 37 -31.87 18.48 -14.72
C SER A 37 -31.05 19.75 -14.49
N ASP A 38 -30.04 19.99 -15.33
CA ASP A 38 -29.11 21.13 -15.31
C ASP A 38 -27.91 21.04 -14.36
N VAL A 39 -27.00 20.11 -14.65
CA VAL A 39 -25.64 20.12 -14.07
C VAL A 39 -24.74 21.02 -14.91
N PRO A 40 -24.17 22.12 -14.35
CA PRO A 40 -23.22 22.94 -15.07
C PRO A 40 -22.01 22.09 -15.50
N THR A 41 -21.68 22.08 -16.79
CA THR A 41 -20.62 21.20 -17.34
C THR A 41 -19.26 21.39 -16.66
N HIS A 42 -18.92 22.63 -16.29
CA HIS A 42 -17.68 22.93 -15.60
C HIS A 42 -17.64 22.40 -14.15
N LEU A 43 -18.81 22.26 -13.51
CA LEU A 43 -18.95 21.60 -12.22
C LEU A 43 -18.86 20.08 -12.35
N LEU A 44 -19.52 19.50 -13.36
CA LEU A 44 -19.39 18.07 -13.69
C LEU A 44 -17.94 17.68 -14.01
N ASN A 45 -17.27 18.47 -14.85
CA ASN A 45 -15.88 18.25 -15.21
C ASN A 45 -14.94 18.32 -13.99
N LYS A 46 -15.28 19.12 -12.97
CA LYS A 46 -14.49 19.18 -11.73
C LYS A 46 -14.57 17.88 -10.96
N VAL A 47 -15.77 17.31 -10.80
CA VAL A 47 -15.98 15.98 -10.17
C VAL A 47 -15.20 14.91 -10.94
N LEU A 48 -15.38 14.88 -12.26
CA LEU A 48 -14.68 13.91 -13.13
C LEU A 48 -13.16 14.07 -13.06
N ARG A 49 -12.64 15.30 -13.05
CA ARG A 49 -11.20 15.58 -12.88
C ARG A 49 -10.70 15.03 -11.55
N GLN A 50 -11.34 15.36 -10.42
CA GLN A 50 -10.88 14.89 -9.11
C GLN A 50 -10.89 13.35 -9.02
N ALA A 51 -11.97 12.70 -9.45
CA ALA A 51 -12.08 11.25 -9.43
C ALA A 51 -11.01 10.58 -10.32
N SER A 52 -10.94 10.97 -11.59
CA SER A 52 -9.99 10.39 -12.56
C SER A 52 -8.53 10.67 -12.21
N THR A 53 -8.22 11.80 -11.57
CA THR A 53 -6.86 12.12 -11.13
C THR A 53 -6.41 11.16 -10.03
N ILE A 54 -7.26 10.90 -9.03
CA ILE A 54 -6.97 9.90 -8.00
C ILE A 54 -6.86 8.50 -8.61
N SER A 55 -7.77 8.11 -9.50
CA SER A 55 -7.69 6.83 -10.21
C SER A 55 -6.38 6.67 -10.99
N SER A 56 -5.95 7.70 -11.71
CA SER A 56 -4.69 7.71 -12.47
C SER A 56 -3.48 7.55 -11.55
N VAL A 57 -3.44 8.26 -10.42
CA VAL A 57 -2.35 8.16 -9.43
C VAL A 57 -2.27 6.77 -8.84
N VAL A 58 -3.41 6.17 -8.47
CA VAL A 58 -3.45 4.80 -7.92
C VAL A 58 -3.00 3.80 -8.97
N ALA A 59 -3.46 3.92 -10.22
CA ALA A 59 -3.08 3.01 -11.29
C ALA A 59 -1.60 3.14 -11.67
N ASP A 60 -1.03 4.35 -11.67
CA ASP A 60 0.42 4.57 -11.85
C ASP A 60 1.23 3.93 -10.71
N PHE A 61 0.75 4.03 -9.47
CA PHE A 61 1.36 3.35 -8.33
C PHE A 61 1.35 1.82 -8.53
N ILE A 62 0.20 1.25 -8.92
CA ILE A 62 0.07 -0.19 -9.19
C ILE A 62 1.02 -0.61 -10.30
N ALA A 63 1.06 0.12 -11.42
CA ALA A 63 1.91 -0.22 -12.56
C ALA A 63 3.39 -0.23 -12.16
N THR A 64 3.83 0.86 -11.49
CA THR A 64 5.21 1.04 -11.05
C THR A 64 5.65 -0.02 -10.05
N ARG A 65 4.82 -0.34 -9.05
CA ARG A 65 5.20 -1.22 -7.94
C ARG A 65 4.94 -2.69 -8.21
N SER A 66 3.92 -3.03 -8.98
CA SER A 66 3.65 -4.42 -9.38
C SER A 66 4.60 -4.90 -10.49
N GLY A 67 5.23 -3.97 -11.21
CA GLY A 67 6.11 -4.29 -12.32
C GLY A 67 5.37 -4.77 -13.56
N ASN A 68 4.14 -4.32 -13.78
CA ASN A 68 3.26 -4.76 -14.86
C ASN A 68 2.44 -3.59 -15.41
N ASP A 69 1.98 -3.71 -16.65
CA ASP A 69 1.01 -2.76 -17.21
C ASP A 69 -0.37 -2.88 -16.54
N VAL A 70 -1.01 -1.74 -16.33
CA VAL A 70 -2.37 -1.61 -15.78
C VAL A 70 -3.27 -1.11 -16.91
N LEU A 71 -4.10 -2.02 -17.44
CA LEU A 71 -4.95 -1.80 -18.61
C LEU A 71 -6.41 -1.55 -18.19
N ASP A 72 -7.11 -0.69 -18.92
CA ASP A 72 -8.56 -0.47 -18.76
C ASP A 72 -9.35 -1.47 -19.63
N ASP A 73 -9.30 -2.75 -19.24
CA ASP A 73 -9.91 -3.89 -19.95
C ASP A 73 -11.07 -4.54 -19.16
N GLY A 74 -11.47 -3.93 -18.04
CA GLY A 74 -12.50 -4.45 -17.14
C GLY A 74 -12.09 -5.67 -16.31
N ASN A 75 -10.83 -6.11 -16.34
CA ASN A 75 -10.37 -7.27 -15.59
C ASN A 75 -10.06 -6.93 -14.12
N ILE A 76 -11.11 -6.92 -13.29
CA ILE A 76 -11.01 -6.59 -11.86
C ILE A 76 -10.08 -7.56 -11.12
N VAL A 77 -10.14 -8.87 -11.43
CA VAL A 77 -9.32 -9.88 -10.75
C VAL A 77 -7.83 -9.62 -10.95
N LYS A 78 -7.43 -9.29 -12.19
CA LYS A 78 -6.04 -8.93 -12.51
C LYS A 78 -5.64 -7.64 -11.81
N LEU A 79 -6.48 -6.61 -11.84
CA LEU A 79 -6.20 -5.33 -11.18
C LEU A 79 -6.01 -5.49 -9.67
N THR A 80 -6.85 -6.30 -9.01
CA THR A 80 -6.72 -6.63 -7.58
C THR A 80 -5.41 -7.36 -7.29
N ALA A 81 -5.05 -8.37 -8.10
CA ALA A 81 -3.79 -9.08 -7.93
C ALA A 81 -2.57 -8.14 -8.10
N GLN A 82 -2.62 -7.23 -9.06
CA GLN A 82 -1.59 -6.22 -9.27
C GLN A 82 -1.49 -5.24 -8.11
N LEU A 83 -2.62 -4.80 -7.55
CA LEU A 83 -2.64 -3.94 -6.35
C LEU A 83 -1.99 -4.63 -5.15
N ASN A 84 -2.35 -5.89 -4.87
CA ASN A 84 -1.74 -6.65 -3.76
C ASN A 84 -0.22 -6.77 -3.95
N LYS A 85 0.22 -7.13 -5.16
CA LYS A 85 1.65 -7.20 -5.48
C LYS A 85 2.34 -5.84 -5.30
N ALA A 86 1.71 -4.75 -5.72
CA ALA A 86 2.24 -3.41 -5.56
C ALA A 86 2.44 -3.03 -4.08
N LEU A 87 1.49 -3.39 -3.21
CA LEU A 87 1.57 -3.17 -1.77
C LEU A 87 2.67 -4.04 -1.12
N GLU A 88 2.73 -5.33 -1.46
CA GLU A 88 3.77 -6.24 -0.99
C GLU A 88 5.17 -5.72 -1.36
N GLN A 89 5.38 -5.36 -2.62
CA GLN A 89 6.65 -4.81 -3.10
C GLN A 89 7.02 -3.50 -2.39
N LYS A 90 6.04 -2.62 -2.17
CA LYS A 90 6.23 -1.37 -1.43
C LYS A 90 6.67 -1.62 0.01
N ILE A 91 6.03 -2.58 0.69
CA ILE A 91 6.37 -2.96 2.07
C ILE A 91 7.77 -3.58 2.12
N THR A 92 8.07 -4.57 1.27
CA THR A 92 9.37 -5.27 1.30
C THR A 92 10.54 -4.38 0.91
N THR A 93 10.35 -3.44 -0.02
CA THR A 93 11.45 -2.56 -0.49
C THR A 93 11.72 -1.43 0.49
N ASP A 94 10.67 -0.82 1.06
CA ASP A 94 10.81 0.40 1.85
C ASP A 94 10.92 0.12 3.35
N ILE A 95 10.48 -1.06 3.82
CA ILE A 95 10.65 -1.48 5.21
C ILE A 95 11.80 -2.50 5.27
N PRO A 96 13.01 -2.07 5.64
CA PRO A 96 14.17 -2.95 5.65
C PRO A 96 14.05 -4.00 6.77
N SER A 97 14.89 -5.03 6.68
CA SER A 97 15.14 -5.93 7.82
C SER A 97 15.80 -5.16 8.97
N ALA A 98 15.43 -5.51 10.20
CA ALA A 98 16.07 -4.94 11.38
C ALA A 98 17.53 -5.39 11.48
N SER A 99 18.38 -4.49 11.97
CA SER A 99 19.77 -4.79 12.37
C SER A 99 20.13 -3.96 13.61
N LEU A 100 21.35 -4.11 14.11
CA LEU A 100 21.84 -3.33 15.25
C LEU A 100 21.88 -1.81 14.97
N THR A 101 21.89 -1.39 13.70
CA THR A 101 21.97 0.01 13.29
C THR A 101 20.78 0.50 12.46
N GLN A 102 19.94 -0.41 11.96
CA GLN A 102 18.77 -0.11 11.13
C GLN A 102 17.51 -0.65 11.78
N LYS A 103 16.52 0.23 12.03
CA LYS A 103 15.18 -0.21 12.43
C LYS A 103 14.48 -0.92 11.26
N GLY A 104 13.75 -1.98 11.54
CA GLY A 104 13.10 -2.79 10.52
C GLY A 104 12.21 -3.90 11.08
N VAL A 105 11.86 -4.85 10.22
CA VAL A 105 11.12 -6.07 10.60
C VAL A 105 12.11 -7.19 10.94
N VAL A 106 11.80 -7.98 11.96
CA VAL A 106 12.60 -9.13 12.40
C VAL A 106 11.74 -10.39 12.46
N GLN A 107 12.27 -11.53 12.01
CA GLN A 107 11.58 -12.81 12.11
C GLN A 107 11.83 -13.42 13.50
N LEU A 108 10.77 -13.99 14.10
CA LEU A 108 10.88 -14.72 15.37
C LEU A 108 11.46 -16.12 15.14
N THR A 109 12.18 -16.65 16.13
CA THR A 109 12.73 -18.02 16.11
C THR A 109 12.24 -18.88 17.27
N ASN A 110 12.08 -20.17 16.98
CA ASN A 110 11.89 -21.26 17.94
C ASN A 110 13.04 -22.28 17.88
N VAL A 111 14.15 -21.95 17.22
CA VAL A 111 15.34 -22.82 17.13
C VAL A 111 16.54 -22.16 17.81
N ILE A 112 17.32 -22.95 18.52
CA ILE A 112 18.60 -22.54 19.11
C ILE A 112 19.62 -22.38 17.98
N GLY A 113 20.35 -21.26 17.96
CA GLY A 113 21.37 -20.96 16.95
C GLY A 113 22.14 -19.69 17.27
N ASN A 114 22.95 -19.21 16.33
CA ASN A 114 23.83 -18.05 16.46
C ASN A 114 23.48 -16.92 15.47
N SER A 115 22.18 -16.73 15.19
CA SER A 115 21.71 -15.72 14.24
C SER A 115 21.60 -14.35 14.89
N ASP A 116 22.17 -13.31 14.24
CA ASP A 116 22.00 -11.91 14.61
C ASP A 116 20.77 -11.24 13.96
N THR A 117 20.00 -12.00 13.17
CA THR A 117 18.86 -11.50 12.37
C THR A 117 17.51 -12.05 12.82
N LEU A 118 17.49 -12.93 13.83
CA LEU A 118 16.28 -13.54 14.37
C LEU A 118 16.04 -13.06 15.80
N ALA A 119 14.78 -12.83 16.15
CA ALA A 119 14.39 -12.46 17.50
C ALA A 119 13.96 -13.71 18.31
N VAL A 120 14.61 -13.90 19.45
CA VAL A 120 14.32 -15.01 20.38
C VAL A 120 12.91 -14.85 20.97
N THR A 121 12.16 -15.95 21.02
CA THR A 121 10.84 -16.00 21.66
C THR A 121 10.93 -16.43 23.12
N GLN A 122 9.99 -15.97 23.97
CA GLN A 122 9.93 -16.39 25.38
C GLN A 122 9.83 -17.92 25.54
N LYS A 123 9.10 -18.58 24.64
CA LYS A 123 8.98 -20.04 24.61
C LYS A 123 10.34 -20.72 24.44
N LEU A 124 11.13 -20.27 23.47
CA LEU A 124 12.48 -20.79 23.23
C LEU A 124 13.39 -20.58 24.44
N VAL A 125 13.33 -19.40 25.09
CA VAL A 125 14.08 -19.14 26.33
C VAL A 125 13.71 -20.14 27.42
N GLN A 126 12.41 -20.44 27.58
CA GLN A 126 11.94 -21.38 28.60
C GLN A 126 12.42 -22.81 28.32
N GLU A 127 12.39 -23.25 27.06
CA GLU A 127 12.88 -24.58 26.65
C GLU A 127 14.38 -24.74 26.94
N VAL A 128 15.18 -23.71 26.62
CA VAL A 128 16.62 -23.68 26.92
C VAL A 128 16.86 -23.74 28.43
N ILE A 129 16.16 -22.93 29.21
CA ILE A 129 16.29 -22.90 30.68
C ILE A 129 15.93 -24.27 31.30
N ASN A 130 14.88 -24.91 30.81
CA ASN A 130 14.47 -26.23 31.30
C ASN A 130 15.51 -27.30 30.99
N SER A 131 16.03 -27.32 29.76
CA SER A 131 17.08 -28.26 29.35
C SER A 131 18.35 -28.11 30.20
N LEU A 132 18.74 -26.86 30.50
CA LEU A 132 19.87 -26.60 31.40
C LEU A 132 19.61 -27.09 32.83
N ARG A 133 18.38 -26.89 33.35
CA ARG A 133 18.01 -27.37 34.68
C ARG A 133 18.00 -28.89 34.79
N GLU A 134 17.62 -29.60 33.72
CA GLU A 134 17.68 -31.06 33.65
C GLU A 134 19.13 -31.55 33.63
N TYR A 135 19.97 -30.99 32.76
CA TYR A 135 21.41 -31.32 32.70
C TYR A 135 22.11 -31.15 34.06
N THR A 136 21.86 -30.04 34.75
CA THR A 136 22.44 -29.81 36.08
C THR A 136 21.95 -30.80 37.14
N ARG A 137 20.73 -31.33 37.03
CA ARG A 137 20.25 -32.37 37.97
C ARG A 137 20.95 -33.69 37.72
N GLU A 138 21.12 -34.08 36.46
CA GLU A 138 21.79 -35.33 36.08
C GLU A 138 23.29 -35.35 36.44
N GLU A 139 23.97 -34.19 36.51
CA GLU A 139 25.38 -34.12 36.95
C GLU A 139 25.57 -34.17 38.47
N ILE A 140 24.51 -33.96 39.26
CA ILE A 140 24.59 -33.91 40.74
C ILE A 140 24.17 -35.25 41.39
N ASP A 141 23.47 -36.11 40.65
CA ASP A 141 23.09 -37.48 41.05
C ASP A 141 24.15 -38.53 40.63
#